data_AF-A0A412E1Y7-F1
#
_entry.id   AF-A0A412E1Y7-F1
#
_cell.length_a   1.000
_cell.length_b   1.000
_cell.length_c   1.000
_cell.angle_alpha   90.00
_cell.angle_beta   90.00
_cell.angle_gamma   90.00
#
_symmetry.space_group_name_H-M   'P 1'
#
loop_
_entity.id
_entity.type
_entity.pdbx_description
1 polymer ?
#
loop_
_entity_poly.entity_id
_entity_poly.type
_entity_poly.pdbx_seq_one_letter_code
_entity_poly.pdbx_strand_id
1 'polypeptide(L)'
;MQSMKTIFIMGILSFFCGISAAQPQYWGEGAYDLENVVFGMNVNKYYSKARLYDGDYDESFRYFMKKKVKCKTQEGKKAVIQEYSSVETNYGEVLARFGKFEFPYTGMVADKSGKLIGILAQGRLDGAAAVDSLLYAIAGKYGPQCFVTEEYFGYRNYGWHVNDRTIQLYVRKPNPEHKDAVIYLEENEKGERKIVGGGSQPHTWYEVCLMVTKTKYDPFIDCISVGNWCNFNDLSSDVRSMEINPAAGVYDTGELFTEEDLVPDTTKGYMNIPDGELPKFKEGPFAKFPDFRLAVRHWMAYNAGLGNQGNPEGNVSVSFTVGKDGKAKDAKVENRETTSSELEVAALYTIQRLPEFIPATQNGKPVAFRMTVALRFENR
;
A
#
# COMPACT_ATOMS: atom_id res chain seq x y z
N MET A 1 61.46 25.03 14.28
CA MET A 1 60.23 25.78 13.92
C MET A 1 59.31 24.80 13.20
N GLN A 2 58.30 24.30 13.90
CA GLN A 2 57.29 23.36 13.41
C GLN A 2 56.44 23.99 12.31
N SER A 3 56.06 23.23 11.29
CA SER A 3 54.74 23.40 10.67
C SER A 3 54.10 22.02 10.49
N MET A 4 53.39 21.59 11.54
CA MET A 4 52.55 20.41 11.54
C MET A 4 51.27 20.77 10.76
N LYS A 5 51.08 20.18 9.57
CA LYS A 5 49.80 20.31 8.85
C LYS A 5 48.83 19.27 9.40
N THR A 6 47.96 19.72 10.29
CA THR A 6 46.82 18.94 10.79
C THR A 6 45.80 18.77 9.66
N ILE A 7 45.70 17.56 9.10
CA ILE A 7 44.62 17.18 8.18
C ILE A 7 43.48 16.65 9.06
N PHE A 8 42.39 17.40 9.16
CA PHE A 8 41.12 16.91 9.69
C PHE A 8 40.53 15.93 8.68
N ILE A 9 40.71 14.63 8.89
CA ILE A 9 39.87 13.62 8.25
C ILE A 9 38.57 13.61 9.05
N MET A 10 37.59 14.41 8.61
CA MET A 10 36.19 14.25 9.04
C MET A 10 35.75 12.86 8.59
N GLY A 11 35.83 11.90 9.52
CA GLY A 11 35.17 10.62 9.38
C GLY A 11 33.68 10.87 9.24
N ILE A 12 33.18 10.73 8.02
CA ILE A 12 31.76 10.47 7.80
C ILE A 12 31.51 9.11 8.45
N LEU A 13 31.02 9.12 9.70
CA LEU A 13 30.34 7.98 10.28
C LEU A 13 29.05 7.80 9.47
N SER A 14 29.16 7.12 8.33
CA SER A 14 28.04 6.46 7.69
C SER A 14 27.63 5.30 8.58
N PHE A 15 26.81 5.62 9.59
CA PHE A 15 26.06 4.65 10.39
C PHE A 15 24.94 4.05 9.53
N PHE A 16 25.29 3.29 8.49
CA PHE A 16 24.38 2.30 7.90
C PHE A 16 24.83 0.93 8.40
N CYS A 17 24.55 0.67 9.67
CA CYS A 17 24.59 -0.68 10.22
C CYS A 17 23.35 -1.44 9.69
N GLY A 18 23.34 -1.72 8.39
CA GLY A 18 22.41 -2.66 7.77
C GLY A 18 22.91 -4.08 8.01
N ILE A 19 22.96 -4.52 9.27
CA ILE A 19 23.01 -5.96 9.54
C ILE A 19 21.64 -6.45 9.10
N SER A 20 21.53 -6.98 7.87
CA SER A 20 20.39 -7.81 7.51
C SER A 20 20.33 -8.93 8.53
N ALA A 21 19.39 -8.85 9.46
CA ALA A 21 19.18 -9.90 10.44
C ALA A 21 18.94 -11.20 9.68
N ALA A 22 19.61 -12.28 10.07
CA ALA A 22 19.40 -13.56 9.44
C ALA A 22 17.90 -13.93 9.52
N GLN A 23 17.35 -14.48 8.44
CA GLN A 23 15.97 -14.95 8.42
C GLN A 23 15.69 -15.87 9.61
N PRO A 24 14.50 -15.79 10.24
CA PRO A 24 14.17 -16.63 11.37
C PRO A 24 14.29 -18.11 10.98
N GLN A 25 14.94 -18.90 11.85
CA GLN A 25 15.14 -20.32 11.59
C GLN A 25 13.85 -21.12 11.76
N TYR A 26 12.95 -20.65 12.62
CA TYR A 26 11.68 -21.27 12.95
C TYR A 26 10.54 -20.26 12.89
N TRP A 27 9.38 -20.72 12.47
CA TRP A 27 8.16 -19.92 12.39
C TRP A 27 7.75 -19.42 13.77
N GLY A 28 7.47 -18.12 13.88
CA GLY A 28 7.04 -17.46 15.12
C GLY A 28 8.17 -17.03 16.07
N GLU A 29 9.45 -17.30 15.77
CA GLU A 29 10.59 -16.82 16.58
C GLU A 29 11.09 -15.42 16.17
N GLY A 30 10.52 -14.86 15.11
CA GLY A 30 10.80 -13.53 14.59
C GLY A 30 10.06 -13.30 13.29
N ALA A 31 10.06 -12.05 12.83
CA ALA A 31 9.44 -11.68 11.58
C ALA A 31 10.31 -12.14 10.39
N TYR A 32 9.72 -12.88 9.46
CA TYR A 32 10.37 -13.21 8.19
C TYR A 32 10.54 -11.96 7.35
N ASP A 33 11.76 -11.70 6.87
CA ASP A 33 12.07 -10.52 6.09
C ASP A 33 11.73 -10.74 4.60
N LEU A 34 10.61 -10.18 4.14
CA LEU A 34 10.12 -10.26 2.77
C LEU A 34 10.97 -9.44 1.79
N GLU A 35 11.81 -8.55 2.30
CA GLU A 35 12.77 -7.85 1.47
C GLU A 35 13.92 -8.75 1.00
N ASN A 36 14.22 -9.80 1.76
CA ASN A 36 15.40 -10.65 1.54
C ASN A 36 15.03 -12.14 1.54
N VAL A 37 13.97 -12.52 0.80
CA VAL A 37 13.47 -13.91 0.75
C VAL A 37 14.53 -14.87 0.20
N VAL A 38 14.81 -15.92 0.98
CA VAL A 38 15.80 -16.97 0.69
C VAL A 38 15.10 -18.23 0.17
N PHE A 39 14.98 -18.35 -1.16
CA PHE A 39 14.45 -19.57 -1.77
C PHE A 39 15.36 -20.78 -1.50
N GLY A 40 14.78 -21.97 -1.47
CA GLY A 40 15.52 -23.20 -1.19
C GLY A 40 15.76 -23.48 0.30
N MET A 41 15.29 -22.62 1.22
CA MET A 41 15.26 -22.98 2.64
C MET A 41 14.32 -24.16 2.90
N ASN A 42 14.57 -24.91 3.98
CA ASN A 42 13.77 -26.09 4.34
C ASN A 42 12.50 -25.65 5.11
N VAL A 43 11.35 -25.71 4.44
CA VAL A 43 10.07 -25.27 5.00
C VAL A 43 9.59 -26.21 6.11
N ASN A 44 9.88 -27.51 6.02
CA ASN A 44 9.58 -28.45 7.11
C ASN A 44 10.35 -28.10 8.39
N LYS A 45 11.61 -27.68 8.26
CA LYS A 45 12.40 -27.21 9.41
C LYS A 45 11.82 -25.92 9.97
N TYR A 46 11.42 -24.98 9.10
CA TYR A 46 10.84 -23.72 9.52
C TYR A 46 9.59 -23.91 10.39
N TYR A 47 8.68 -24.80 10.00
CA TYR A 47 7.47 -25.11 10.78
C TYR A 47 7.66 -26.17 11.87
N SER A 48 8.87 -26.72 12.10
CA SER A 48 9.04 -27.93 12.93
C SER A 48 8.77 -27.74 14.43
N LYS A 49 8.67 -26.49 14.91
CA LYS A 49 8.32 -26.17 16.30
C LYS A 49 6.81 -25.96 16.50
N ALA A 50 6.05 -25.85 15.42
CA ALA A 50 4.60 -25.76 15.44
C ALA A 50 3.97 -27.14 15.27
N ARG A 51 2.70 -27.27 15.66
CA ARG A 51 1.90 -28.50 15.51
C ARG A 51 1.17 -28.49 14.17
N LEU A 52 1.13 -29.65 13.52
CA LEU A 52 0.25 -29.84 12.37
C LEU A 52 -1.19 -29.86 12.91
N TYR A 53 -2.08 -29.08 12.31
CA TYR A 53 -3.48 -29.08 12.69
C TYR A 53 -4.17 -30.39 12.31
N ASP A 54 -4.83 -31.00 13.29
CA ASP A 54 -5.54 -32.28 13.18
C ASP A 54 -7.04 -32.18 13.51
N GLY A 55 -7.52 -30.98 13.87
CA GLY A 55 -8.91 -30.72 14.26
C GLY A 55 -9.05 -30.24 15.71
N ASP A 56 -8.10 -30.59 16.57
CA ASP A 56 -8.12 -30.23 18.00
C ASP A 56 -7.23 -29.02 18.26
N TYR A 57 -7.83 -27.98 18.85
CA TYR A 57 -7.16 -26.71 19.09
C TYR A 57 -6.81 -26.53 20.57
N ASP A 58 -5.55 -26.22 20.86
CA ASP A 58 -5.03 -25.88 22.18
C ASP A 58 -4.25 -24.56 22.08
N GLU A 59 -4.75 -23.53 22.74
CA GLU A 59 -4.18 -22.16 22.73
C GLU A 59 -2.70 -22.10 23.16
N SER A 60 -2.18 -23.15 23.82
CA SER A 60 -0.77 -23.25 24.22
C SER A 60 0.18 -23.52 23.04
N PHE A 61 -0.35 -23.88 21.86
CA PHE A 61 0.44 -24.26 20.70
C PHE A 61 0.13 -23.43 19.47
N ARG A 62 1.17 -23.23 18.64
CA ARG A 62 1.00 -22.71 17.28
C ARG A 62 0.65 -23.84 16.34
N TYR A 63 -0.37 -23.65 15.52
CA TYR A 63 -0.79 -24.63 14.53
C TYR A 63 -0.58 -24.15 13.10
N PHE A 64 -0.18 -25.08 12.23
CA PHE A 64 -0.12 -24.88 10.80
C PHE A 64 -0.84 -26.00 10.06
N MET A 65 -1.38 -25.69 8.88
CA MET A 65 -1.87 -26.67 7.93
C MET A 65 -0.78 -27.00 6.91
N LYS A 66 -0.80 -28.24 6.43
CA LYS A 66 0.08 -28.70 5.35
C LYS A 66 -0.73 -29.47 4.31
N LYS A 67 -0.70 -29.01 3.06
CA LYS A 67 -1.44 -29.62 1.95
C LYS A 67 -0.52 -29.95 0.78
N LYS A 68 -0.71 -31.13 0.17
CA LYS A 68 -0.08 -31.48 -1.10
C LYS A 68 -0.97 -31.03 -2.25
N VAL A 69 -0.41 -30.29 -3.20
CA VAL A 69 -1.12 -29.83 -4.39
C VAL A 69 -0.51 -30.51 -5.61
N LYS A 70 -1.34 -31.26 -6.35
CA LYS A 70 -0.97 -31.83 -7.65
C LYS A 70 -1.34 -30.82 -8.72
N CYS A 71 -0.33 -30.24 -9.38
CA CYS A 71 -0.54 -29.20 -10.39
C CYS A 71 -0.27 -29.76 -11.79
N LYS A 72 -1.06 -29.28 -12.75
CA LYS A 72 -0.80 -29.38 -14.18
C LYS A 72 -0.93 -27.95 -14.75
N THR A 73 0.17 -27.39 -15.22
CA THR A 73 0.20 -26.03 -15.79
C THR A 73 -0.59 -25.98 -17.10
N GLN A 74 -0.87 -24.76 -17.60
CA GLN A 74 -1.51 -24.56 -18.90
C GLN A 74 -0.74 -25.24 -20.05
N GLU A 75 0.60 -25.19 -20.01
CA GLU A 75 1.50 -25.90 -20.94
C GLU A 75 1.56 -27.43 -20.72
N GLY A 76 0.81 -27.97 -19.76
CA GLY A 76 0.74 -29.40 -19.46
C GLY A 76 1.87 -29.94 -18.59
N LYS A 77 2.76 -29.10 -18.05
CA LYS A 77 3.83 -29.51 -17.11
C LYS A 77 3.19 -29.96 -15.80
N LYS A 78 3.66 -31.07 -15.22
CA LYS A 78 3.12 -31.63 -13.98
C LYS A 78 4.11 -31.48 -12.84
N ALA A 79 3.63 -31.06 -11.67
CA ALA A 79 4.43 -31.02 -10.45
C ALA A 79 3.58 -31.33 -9.21
N VAL A 80 4.26 -31.65 -8.11
CA VAL A 80 3.66 -31.69 -6.78
C VAL A 80 4.35 -30.64 -5.94
N ILE A 81 3.58 -29.73 -5.38
CA ILE A 81 4.02 -28.69 -4.44
C ILE A 81 3.36 -28.91 -3.09
N GLN A 82 3.93 -28.32 -2.04
CA GLN A 82 3.46 -28.40 -0.67
C GLN A 82 3.12 -27.01 -0.18
N GLU A 83 1.87 -26.79 0.23
CA GLU A 83 1.39 -25.55 0.82
C GLU A 83 1.43 -25.66 2.34
N TYR A 84 1.88 -24.60 2.99
CA TYR A 84 1.93 -24.41 4.44
C TYR A 84 1.24 -23.09 4.77
N SER A 85 0.37 -23.11 5.78
CA SER A 85 -0.41 -21.94 6.20
C SER A 85 -0.58 -21.95 7.70
N SER A 86 -0.57 -20.78 8.34
CA SER A 86 -1.04 -20.70 9.73
C SER A 86 -2.54 -21.00 9.78
N VAL A 87 -2.98 -21.68 10.84
CA VAL A 87 -4.41 -21.97 11.05
C VAL A 87 -5.17 -20.71 11.44
N GLU A 88 -4.56 -19.90 12.32
CA GLU A 88 -5.14 -18.66 12.81
C GLU A 88 -4.28 -17.46 12.42
N THR A 89 -4.95 -16.31 12.40
CA THR A 89 -4.31 -15.00 12.24
C THR A 89 -4.46 -14.25 13.56
N ASN A 90 -3.36 -14.04 14.27
CA ASN A 90 -3.33 -13.18 15.45
C ASN A 90 -2.78 -11.80 15.02
N TYR A 91 -3.67 -10.81 14.92
CA TYR A 91 -3.30 -9.46 14.47
C TYR A 91 -2.37 -8.70 15.43
N GLY A 92 -2.12 -9.21 16.64
CA GLY A 92 -1.08 -8.70 17.53
C GLY A 92 0.32 -9.27 17.27
N GLU A 93 0.46 -10.23 16.36
CA GLU A 93 1.74 -10.84 16.02
C GLU A 93 2.37 -10.23 14.77
N VAL A 94 3.70 -10.33 14.70
CA VAL A 94 4.48 -9.92 13.53
C VAL A 94 5.24 -11.13 13.00
N LEU A 95 4.65 -11.82 12.03
CA LEU A 95 5.21 -13.04 11.43
C LEU A 95 6.06 -12.76 10.20
N ALA A 96 5.82 -11.64 9.52
CA ALA A 96 6.67 -11.17 8.43
C ALA A 96 6.74 -9.65 8.38
N ARG A 97 7.79 -9.14 7.74
CA ARG A 97 7.98 -7.71 7.48
C ARG A 97 8.41 -7.41 6.06
N PHE A 98 8.00 -6.24 5.57
CA PHE A 98 8.58 -5.60 4.39
C PHE A 98 8.92 -4.14 4.75
N GLY A 99 10.18 -3.83 5.04
CA GLY A 99 10.54 -2.59 5.70
C GLY A 99 9.79 -2.44 7.04
N LYS A 100 9.01 -1.36 7.16
CA LYS A 100 8.11 -1.07 8.29
C LYS A 100 6.74 -1.79 8.22
N PHE A 101 6.46 -2.40 7.06
CA PHE A 101 5.37 -3.31 6.74
C PHE A 101 5.25 -4.45 7.72
N GLU A 102 4.27 -4.55 8.60
CA GLU A 102 4.09 -5.71 9.50
C GLU A 102 2.92 -6.59 9.07
N PHE A 103 3.13 -7.90 9.06
CA PHE A 103 2.13 -8.87 8.63
C PHE A 103 1.91 -9.96 9.70
N PRO A 104 0.68 -10.11 10.22
CA PRO A 104 0.34 -11.11 11.24
C PRO A 104 0.14 -12.52 10.70
N TYR A 105 0.20 -12.70 9.38
CA TYR A 105 -0.02 -13.99 8.74
C TYR A 105 1.09 -14.29 7.73
N THR A 106 1.51 -15.54 7.68
CA THR A 106 2.42 -16.05 6.63
C THR A 106 1.96 -17.39 6.10
N GLY A 107 2.04 -17.55 4.78
CA GLY A 107 1.91 -18.83 4.09
C GLY A 107 3.16 -19.11 3.25
N MET A 108 3.53 -20.37 3.10
CA MET A 108 4.68 -20.79 2.29
C MET A 108 4.28 -21.89 1.32
N VAL A 109 4.86 -21.86 0.13
CA VAL A 109 4.82 -22.97 -0.83
C VAL A 109 6.23 -23.51 -1.00
N ALA A 110 6.34 -24.83 -0.98
CA ALA A 110 7.56 -25.57 -1.19
C ALA A 110 7.44 -26.52 -2.38
N ASP A 111 8.57 -26.84 -3.00
CA ASP A 111 8.63 -27.92 -3.98
C ASP A 111 8.43 -29.31 -3.33
N LYS A 112 8.45 -30.37 -4.15
CA LYS A 112 8.31 -31.75 -3.68
C LYS A 112 9.33 -32.18 -2.60
N SER A 113 10.48 -31.51 -2.54
CA SER A 113 11.56 -31.79 -1.58
C SER A 113 11.44 -30.95 -0.30
N GLY A 114 10.41 -30.11 -0.18
CA GLY A 114 10.18 -29.23 0.97
C GLY A 114 11.04 -27.96 0.94
N LYS A 115 11.54 -27.57 -0.24
CA LYS A 115 12.36 -26.38 -0.45
C LYS A 115 11.48 -25.20 -0.83
N LEU A 116 11.66 -24.05 -0.16
CA LEU A 116 10.84 -22.85 -0.38
C LEU A 116 10.90 -22.38 -1.83
N ILE A 117 9.72 -22.20 -2.44
CA ILE A 117 9.54 -21.64 -3.79
C ILE A 117 8.65 -20.39 -3.80
N GLY A 118 7.90 -20.15 -2.72
CA GLY A 118 7.13 -18.92 -2.54
C GLY A 118 6.77 -18.70 -1.08
N ILE A 119 6.70 -17.43 -0.68
CA ILE A 119 6.14 -16.99 0.60
C ILE A 119 5.09 -15.91 0.32
N LEU A 120 4.03 -15.92 1.09
CA LEU A 120 3.07 -14.82 1.15
C LEU A 120 2.92 -14.34 2.58
N ALA A 121 2.58 -13.07 2.74
CA ALA A 121 2.25 -12.46 4.00
C ALA A 121 0.98 -11.63 3.86
N GLN A 122 0.06 -11.77 4.82
CA GLN A 122 -1.23 -11.07 4.80
C GLN A 122 -1.37 -10.17 6.02
N GLY A 123 -2.07 -9.06 5.82
CA GLY A 123 -2.34 -8.08 6.86
C GLY A 123 -3.42 -7.09 6.45
N ARG A 124 -3.64 -6.11 7.32
CA ARG A 124 -4.54 -4.98 7.11
C ARG A 124 -3.76 -3.68 7.14
N LEU A 125 -4.12 -2.76 6.27
CA LEU A 125 -3.54 -1.41 6.22
C LEU A 125 -4.65 -0.38 6.36
N ASP A 126 -4.49 0.59 7.25
CA ASP A 126 -5.50 1.60 7.52
C ASP A 126 -5.51 2.66 6.40
N GLY A 127 -6.56 2.64 5.58
CA GLY A 127 -6.77 3.59 4.48
C GLY A 127 -5.87 3.37 3.26
N ALA A 128 -6.23 4.04 2.16
CA ALA A 128 -5.51 3.96 0.90
C ALA A 128 -4.06 4.45 1.00
N ALA A 129 -3.79 5.44 1.85
CA ALA A 129 -2.46 6.01 2.05
C ALA A 129 -1.42 5.00 2.55
N ALA A 130 -1.83 4.08 3.42
CA ALA A 130 -0.96 3.01 3.91
C ALA A 130 -0.65 2.00 2.79
N VAL A 131 -1.62 1.69 1.93
CA VAL A 131 -1.42 0.86 0.73
C VAL A 131 -0.43 1.53 -0.23
N ASP A 132 -0.60 2.82 -0.50
CA ASP A 132 0.29 3.59 -1.36
C ASP A 132 1.72 3.60 -0.81
N SER A 133 1.86 3.77 0.51
CA SER A 133 3.16 3.72 1.18
C SER A 133 3.85 2.36 0.99
N LEU A 134 3.09 1.26 1.07
CA LEU A 134 3.62 -0.08 0.81
C LEU A 134 4.03 -0.25 -0.65
N LEU A 135 3.20 0.20 -1.59
CA LEU A 135 3.52 0.22 -3.01
C LEU A 135 4.80 0.99 -3.31
N TYR A 136 4.98 2.16 -2.69
CA TYR A 136 6.21 2.94 -2.87
C TYR A 136 7.43 2.25 -2.27
N ALA A 137 7.31 1.59 -1.12
CA ALA A 137 8.40 0.83 -0.54
C ALA A 137 8.81 -0.35 -1.46
N ILE A 138 7.83 -1.06 -2.01
CA ILE A 138 8.06 -2.15 -2.96
C ILE A 138 8.71 -1.61 -4.24
N ALA A 139 8.19 -0.52 -4.80
CA ALA A 139 8.76 0.13 -5.98
C ALA A 139 10.17 0.68 -5.73
N GLY A 140 10.44 1.22 -4.54
CA GLY A 140 11.78 1.70 -4.16
C GLY A 140 12.80 0.57 -4.12
N LYS A 141 12.37 -0.64 -3.79
CA LYS A 141 13.23 -1.83 -3.76
C LYS A 141 13.38 -2.52 -5.11
N TYR A 142 12.28 -2.68 -5.84
CA TYR A 142 12.20 -3.52 -7.04
C TYR A 142 12.15 -2.75 -8.36
N GLY A 143 12.02 -1.42 -8.28
CA GLY A 143 11.94 -0.52 -9.42
C GLY A 143 10.56 0.11 -9.58
N PRO A 144 10.50 1.29 -10.22
CA PRO A 144 9.26 2.06 -10.37
C PRO A 144 8.25 1.41 -11.31
N GLN A 145 8.71 0.58 -12.26
CA GLN A 145 7.84 -0.05 -13.25
C GLN A 145 7.21 -1.31 -12.68
N CYS A 146 5.87 -1.37 -12.65
CA CYS A 146 5.10 -2.53 -12.22
C CYS A 146 4.01 -2.89 -13.25
N PHE A 147 3.54 -4.13 -13.17
CA PHE A 147 2.31 -4.59 -13.81
C PHE A 147 1.13 -4.32 -12.86
N VAL A 148 -0.04 -4.04 -13.40
CA VAL A 148 -1.25 -3.86 -12.62
C VAL A 148 -2.43 -4.51 -13.33
N THR A 149 -3.25 -5.23 -12.58
CA THR A 149 -4.50 -5.79 -13.08
C THR A 149 -5.59 -4.72 -13.06
N GLU A 150 -6.65 -4.92 -13.84
CA GLU A 150 -7.88 -4.15 -13.65
C GLU A 150 -8.39 -4.29 -12.22
N GLU A 151 -9.13 -3.28 -11.76
CA GLU A 151 -9.87 -3.41 -10.52
C GLU A 151 -11.18 -4.13 -10.78
N TYR A 152 -11.39 -5.25 -10.09
CA TYR A 152 -12.63 -6.01 -10.16
C TYR A 152 -13.17 -6.21 -8.76
N PHE A 153 -14.40 -5.81 -8.48
CA PHE A 153 -15.02 -5.89 -7.14
C PHE A 153 -14.14 -5.35 -5.99
N GLY A 154 -13.39 -4.27 -6.24
CA GLY A 154 -12.48 -3.66 -5.25
C GLY A 154 -11.18 -4.42 -5.03
N TYR A 155 -10.91 -5.47 -5.81
CA TYR A 155 -9.66 -6.22 -5.83
C TYR A 155 -8.73 -5.69 -6.91
N ARG A 156 -7.46 -5.53 -6.60
CA ARG A 156 -6.42 -5.15 -7.56
C ARG A 156 -5.09 -5.81 -7.19
N ASN A 157 -4.31 -6.21 -8.18
CA ASN A 157 -2.99 -6.80 -7.98
C ASN A 157 -1.92 -5.95 -8.66
N TYR A 158 -0.79 -5.76 -7.98
CA TYR A 158 0.38 -5.04 -8.46
C TYR A 158 1.57 -5.97 -8.51
N GLY A 159 2.31 -5.98 -9.60
CA GLY A 159 3.27 -7.04 -9.91
C GLY A 159 4.63 -6.53 -10.39
N TRP A 160 5.69 -7.23 -10.01
CA TRP A 160 7.04 -7.00 -10.54
C TRP A 160 7.68 -8.33 -10.89
N HIS A 161 8.35 -8.38 -12.04
CA HIS A 161 9.29 -9.44 -12.38
C HIS A 161 10.70 -8.88 -12.24
N VAL A 162 11.47 -9.41 -11.27
CA VAL A 162 12.83 -8.94 -11.00
C VAL A 162 13.73 -10.14 -10.81
N ASN A 163 14.76 -10.28 -11.65
CA ASN A 163 15.73 -11.39 -11.56
C ASN A 163 15.05 -12.78 -11.58
N ASP A 164 15.16 -13.54 -10.49
CA ASP A 164 14.60 -14.88 -10.34
C ASP A 164 13.27 -14.92 -9.57
N ARG A 165 12.66 -13.75 -9.31
CA ARG A 165 11.49 -13.62 -8.46
C ARG A 165 10.37 -12.77 -9.08
N THR A 166 9.17 -13.14 -8.69
CA THR A 166 7.94 -12.40 -8.95
C THR A 166 7.42 -11.88 -7.62
N ILE A 167 7.11 -10.59 -7.59
CA ILE A 167 6.59 -9.89 -6.42
C ILE A 167 5.19 -9.46 -6.77
N GLN A 168 4.20 -9.81 -5.94
CA GLN A 168 2.82 -9.41 -6.14
C GLN A 168 2.25 -8.82 -4.85
N LEU A 169 1.60 -7.67 -4.94
CA LEU A 169 0.79 -7.10 -3.88
C LEU A 169 -0.67 -7.15 -4.32
N TYR A 170 -1.40 -8.10 -3.77
CA TYR A 170 -2.85 -8.12 -3.88
C TYR A 170 -3.45 -7.20 -2.84
N VAL A 171 -4.38 -6.33 -3.26
CA VAL A 171 -5.06 -5.33 -2.44
C VAL A 171 -6.56 -5.48 -2.60
N ARG A 172 -7.29 -5.47 -1.49
CA ARG A 172 -8.75 -5.42 -1.46
C ARG A 172 -9.22 -4.18 -0.69
N LYS A 173 -10.07 -3.39 -1.35
CA LYS A 173 -10.75 -2.23 -0.74
C LYS A 173 -11.68 -2.64 0.41
N PRO A 174 -11.89 -1.76 1.40
CA PRO A 174 -12.89 -1.99 2.44
C PRO A 174 -14.27 -2.21 1.82
N ASN A 175 -15.03 -3.15 2.37
CA ASN A 175 -16.42 -3.35 1.96
C ASN A 175 -17.31 -2.43 2.82
N PRO A 176 -18.02 -1.44 2.24
CA PRO A 176 -18.85 -0.52 3.01
C PRO A 176 -20.02 -1.22 3.75
N GLU A 177 -20.38 -2.44 3.34
CA GLU A 177 -21.38 -3.25 4.03
C GLU A 177 -20.85 -3.89 5.32
N HIS A 178 -19.52 -4.07 5.44
CA HIS A 178 -18.88 -4.59 6.63
C HIS A 178 -18.64 -3.44 7.61
N LYS A 179 -19.32 -3.50 8.76
CA LYS A 179 -19.22 -2.47 9.79
C LYS A 179 -18.43 -2.96 11.00
N ASP A 180 -17.48 -2.15 11.43
CA ASP A 180 -16.80 -2.32 12.70
C ASP A 180 -17.63 -1.70 13.82
N ALA A 181 -17.61 -2.33 14.99
CA ALA A 181 -18.18 -1.78 16.20
C ALA A 181 -17.29 -0.62 16.69
N VAL A 182 -17.91 0.50 17.03
CA VAL A 182 -17.20 1.67 17.55
C VAL A 182 -17.78 2.12 18.87
N ILE A 183 -16.92 2.68 19.72
CA ILE A 183 -17.30 3.35 20.96
C ILE A 183 -17.09 4.85 20.78
N TYR A 184 -18.06 5.63 21.23
CA TYR A 184 -17.95 7.09 21.26
C TYR A 184 -17.42 7.50 22.63
N LEU A 185 -16.36 8.30 22.62
CA LEU A 185 -15.73 8.85 23.83
C LEU A 185 -15.97 10.36 23.89
N GLU A 186 -16.36 10.89 25.06
CA GLU A 186 -16.27 12.32 25.35
C GLU A 186 -15.07 12.55 26.27
N GLU A 187 -14.23 13.53 25.91
CA GLU A 187 -13.11 13.99 26.73
C GLU A 187 -13.50 15.28 27.45
N ASN A 188 -13.31 15.35 28.77
CA ASN A 188 -13.56 16.58 29.52
C ASN A 188 -12.36 17.54 29.46
N GLU A 189 -12.51 18.76 29.98
CA GLU A 189 -11.45 19.79 30.01
C GLU A 189 -10.15 19.34 30.72
N LYS A 190 -10.17 18.23 31.46
CA LYS A 190 -9.01 17.64 32.15
C LYS A 190 -8.37 16.50 31.38
N GLY A 191 -8.86 16.17 30.18
CA GLY A 191 -8.37 15.05 29.37
C GLY A 191 -8.93 13.68 29.77
N GLU A 192 -9.93 13.63 30.66
CA GLU A 192 -10.53 12.37 31.10
C GLU A 192 -11.59 11.92 30.08
N ARG A 193 -11.45 10.68 29.59
CA ARG A 193 -12.33 10.10 28.57
C ARG A 193 -13.41 9.23 29.22
N LYS A 194 -14.68 9.49 28.89
CA LYS A 194 -15.82 8.63 29.26
C LYS A 194 -16.48 8.05 28.01
N ILE A 195 -16.92 6.80 28.08
CA ILE A 195 -17.73 6.19 27.02
C ILE A 195 -19.13 6.81 27.09
N VAL A 196 -19.58 7.38 25.97
CA VAL A 196 -20.90 8.04 25.86
C VAL A 196 -21.86 7.32 24.93
N GLY A 197 -21.38 6.33 24.18
CA GLY A 197 -22.23 5.49 23.36
C GLY A 197 -21.43 4.47 22.57
N GLY A 198 -22.16 3.70 21.77
CA GLY A 198 -21.60 2.78 20.80
C GLY A 198 -22.35 2.87 19.48
N GLY A 199 -21.70 2.46 18.41
CA GLY A 199 -22.25 2.46 17.07
C GLY A 199 -21.58 1.42 16.18
N SER A 200 -21.89 1.52 14.90
CA SER A 200 -21.19 0.75 13.87
C SER A 200 -20.89 1.66 12.70
N GLN A 201 -19.69 1.57 12.16
CA GLN A 201 -19.29 2.33 10.97
C GLN A 201 -18.54 1.41 10.00
N PRO A 202 -18.60 1.66 8.69
CA PRO A 202 -17.76 0.96 7.74
C PRO A 202 -16.29 1.00 8.17
N HIS A 203 -15.60 -0.13 8.02
CA HIS A 203 -14.17 -0.13 8.25
C HIS A 203 -13.43 0.60 7.12
N THR A 204 -12.27 1.18 7.42
CA THR A 204 -11.42 1.88 6.44
C THR A 204 -10.17 1.09 6.06
N TRP A 205 -9.93 -0.06 6.71
CA TRP A 205 -8.76 -0.87 6.43
C TRP A 205 -8.89 -1.68 5.13
N TYR A 206 -7.78 -1.78 4.41
CA TYR A 206 -7.59 -2.57 3.21
C TYR A 206 -6.97 -3.92 3.58
N GLU A 207 -7.44 -5.01 2.97
CA GLU A 207 -6.74 -6.29 3.07
C GLU A 207 -5.61 -6.31 2.06
N VAL A 208 -4.42 -6.72 2.49
CA VAL A 208 -3.26 -6.85 1.62
C VAL A 208 -2.62 -8.22 1.74
N CYS A 209 -2.16 -8.76 0.61
CA CYS A 209 -1.37 -9.98 0.54
C CYS A 209 -0.13 -9.72 -0.31
N LEU A 210 1.04 -9.66 0.32
CA LEU A 210 2.32 -9.54 -0.35
C LEU A 210 2.89 -10.93 -0.59
N MET A 211 3.09 -11.28 -1.86
CA MET A 211 3.62 -12.55 -2.32
C MET A 211 4.99 -12.34 -2.95
N VAL A 212 5.94 -13.20 -2.59
CA VAL A 212 7.28 -13.26 -3.20
C VAL A 212 7.54 -14.70 -3.62
N THR A 213 7.50 -14.95 -4.92
CA THR A 213 7.64 -16.28 -5.52
C THR A 213 8.88 -16.36 -6.39
N LYS A 214 9.39 -17.57 -6.58
CA LYS A 214 10.49 -17.82 -7.51
C LYS A 214 9.90 -18.02 -8.90
N THR A 215 10.16 -17.10 -9.82
CA THR A 215 9.43 -16.94 -11.09
C THR A 215 9.26 -18.22 -11.89
N LYS A 216 10.30 -19.08 -11.94
CA LYS A 216 10.22 -20.36 -12.66
C LYS A 216 9.14 -21.33 -12.13
N TYR A 217 8.59 -21.06 -10.93
CA TYR A 217 7.53 -21.85 -10.32
C TYR A 217 6.14 -21.20 -10.40
N ASP A 218 6.03 -19.97 -10.90
CA ASP A 218 4.76 -19.22 -10.95
C ASP A 218 3.63 -20.01 -11.63
N PRO A 219 3.84 -20.68 -12.79
CA PRO A 219 2.78 -21.48 -13.42
C PRO A 219 2.30 -22.65 -12.56
N PHE A 220 3.10 -23.09 -11.58
CA PHE A 220 2.70 -24.14 -10.65
C PHE A 220 1.97 -23.60 -9.41
N ILE A 221 2.28 -22.36 -9.02
CA ILE A 221 1.60 -21.69 -7.91
C ILE A 221 0.19 -21.27 -8.36
N ASP A 222 0.04 -20.84 -9.61
CA ASP A 222 -1.24 -20.52 -10.26
C ASP A 222 -2.26 -21.69 -10.25
N CYS A 223 -1.78 -22.94 -10.12
CA CYS A 223 -2.66 -24.10 -9.93
C CYS A 223 -3.40 -24.12 -8.58
N ILE A 224 -3.03 -23.30 -7.60
CA ILE A 224 -3.65 -23.30 -6.27
C ILE A 224 -4.93 -22.46 -6.30
N SER A 225 -6.07 -23.11 -6.53
CA SER A 225 -7.36 -22.44 -6.71
C SER A 225 -8.14 -22.15 -5.42
N VAL A 226 -7.59 -22.48 -4.25
CA VAL A 226 -8.26 -22.31 -2.95
C VAL A 226 -7.30 -21.79 -1.89
N GLY A 227 -7.83 -21.08 -0.90
CA GLY A 227 -7.03 -20.49 0.18
C GLY A 227 -6.24 -19.28 -0.27
N ASN A 228 -5.26 -18.84 0.53
CA ASN A 228 -4.60 -17.55 0.33
C ASN A 228 -3.79 -17.42 -0.97
N TRP A 229 -3.34 -18.55 -1.51
CA TRP A 229 -2.60 -18.60 -2.78
C TRP A 229 -3.50 -18.48 -4.01
N CYS A 230 -4.83 -18.53 -3.88
CA CYS A 230 -5.74 -18.32 -5.03
C CYS A 230 -5.73 -16.88 -5.55
N ASN A 231 -5.19 -15.95 -4.75
CA ASN A 231 -4.99 -14.55 -5.15
C ASN A 231 -3.72 -14.34 -5.97
N PHE A 232 -2.86 -15.36 -6.10
CA PHE A 232 -1.72 -15.31 -7.00
C PHE A 232 -2.25 -15.23 -8.43
N ASN A 233 -1.84 -14.22 -9.18
CA ASN A 233 -2.23 -14.06 -10.57
C ASN A 233 -1.00 -14.25 -11.45
N ASP A 234 -1.04 -15.18 -12.40
CA ASP A 234 -0.01 -15.24 -13.44
C ASP A 234 -0.10 -13.98 -14.30
N LEU A 235 0.84 -13.04 -14.12
CA LEU A 235 0.88 -11.72 -14.78
C LEU A 235 1.24 -11.81 -16.27
N SER A 236 0.96 -12.94 -16.91
CA SER A 236 1.35 -13.28 -18.27
C SER A 236 0.35 -12.79 -19.33
N SER A 237 -0.90 -12.51 -18.95
CA SER A 237 -1.94 -11.97 -19.82
C SER A 237 -2.86 -11.00 -19.04
N ASP A 238 -3.33 -9.94 -19.70
CA ASP A 238 -4.31 -8.97 -19.16
C ASP A 238 -3.83 -8.08 -17.99
N VAL A 239 -2.59 -7.62 -18.07
CA VAL A 239 -2.03 -6.59 -17.17
C VAL A 239 -1.58 -5.37 -17.95
N ARG A 240 -1.70 -4.20 -17.33
CA ARG A 240 -1.16 -2.94 -17.87
C ARG A 240 0.15 -2.60 -17.17
N SER A 241 1.04 -1.88 -17.86
CA SER A 241 2.20 -1.28 -17.22
C SER A 241 1.81 0.00 -16.47
N MET A 242 2.38 0.19 -15.28
CA MET A 242 2.21 1.38 -14.46
C MET A 242 3.55 1.78 -13.88
N GLU A 243 3.83 3.08 -13.90
CA GLU A 243 4.99 3.65 -13.23
C GLU A 243 4.58 4.20 -11.87
N ILE A 244 5.21 3.68 -10.81
CA ILE A 244 5.09 4.14 -9.44
C ILE A 244 6.32 4.98 -9.15
N ASN A 245 6.14 6.25 -8.78
CA ASN A 245 7.24 7.10 -8.35
C ASN A 245 7.66 6.71 -6.91
N PRO A 246 8.79 6.03 -6.66
CA PRO A 246 9.18 5.63 -5.31
C PRO A 246 9.61 6.83 -4.45
N ALA A 247 10.04 7.94 -5.08
CA ALA A 247 10.35 9.18 -4.38
C ALA A 247 9.10 9.92 -3.89
N ALA A 248 7.92 9.55 -4.42
CA ALA A 248 6.65 9.92 -3.80
C ALA A 248 6.63 9.41 -2.35
N GLY A 249 6.92 8.12 -2.15
CA GLY A 249 6.78 7.42 -0.87
C GLY A 249 7.81 7.71 0.22
N VAL A 250 8.62 8.76 0.09
CA VAL A 250 9.29 9.35 1.26
C VAL A 250 8.26 10.15 2.08
N TYR A 251 7.18 9.48 2.47
CA TYR A 251 6.22 9.94 3.45
C TYR A 251 6.46 9.12 4.71
N ASP A 252 7.01 9.78 5.72
CA ASP A 252 7.11 9.23 7.06
C ASP A 252 5.71 8.76 7.52
N THR A 253 5.69 7.65 8.24
CA THR A 253 4.63 6.61 8.27
C THR A 253 3.36 6.96 9.05
N GLY A 254 2.85 8.16 8.91
CA GLY A 254 1.58 8.59 9.49
C GLY A 254 1.14 9.95 8.98
N GLU A 255 1.69 10.40 7.86
CA GLU A 255 1.56 11.78 7.41
C GLU A 255 0.95 11.90 6.01
N LEU A 256 0.26 10.88 5.50
CA LEU A 256 -0.53 11.02 4.28
C LEU A 256 -2.00 10.77 4.62
N PHE A 257 -2.81 11.81 4.48
CA PHE A 257 -4.27 11.75 4.63
C PHE A 257 -4.93 11.71 3.26
N THR A 258 -6.08 11.07 3.18
CA THR A 258 -6.92 11.01 1.97
C THR A 258 -8.32 11.53 2.28
N GLU A 259 -9.18 11.65 1.25
CA GLU A 259 -10.59 12.01 1.46
C GLU A 259 -11.34 10.97 2.33
N GLU A 260 -10.87 9.72 2.39
CA GLU A 260 -11.45 8.65 3.21
C GLU A 260 -11.12 8.81 4.71
N ASP A 261 -10.04 9.53 5.03
CA ASP A 261 -9.56 9.71 6.41
C ASP A 261 -10.18 10.94 7.10
N LEU A 262 -11.01 11.70 6.38
CA LEU A 262 -11.61 12.91 6.91
C LEU A 262 -12.76 12.62 7.87
N VAL A 263 -12.82 13.38 8.95
CA VAL A 263 -13.90 13.34 9.95
C VAL A 263 -14.72 14.63 9.89
N PRO A 264 -16.01 14.61 10.29
CA PRO A 264 -16.80 15.83 10.37
C PRO A 264 -16.23 16.82 11.40
N ASP A 265 -15.91 18.05 10.97
CA ASP A 265 -15.62 19.16 11.86
C ASP A 265 -16.94 19.85 12.23
N THR A 266 -17.42 19.58 13.44
CA THR A 266 -18.71 20.10 13.94
C THR A 266 -18.71 21.61 14.15
N THR A 267 -17.53 22.24 14.22
CA THR A 267 -17.40 23.69 14.37
C THR A 267 -17.43 24.40 13.02
N LYS A 268 -16.75 23.83 12.01
CA LYS A 268 -16.63 24.43 10.68
C LYS A 268 -17.72 23.97 9.70
N GLY A 269 -18.41 22.86 9.98
CA GLY A 269 -19.48 22.32 9.13
C GLY A 269 -18.99 21.61 7.86
N TYR A 270 -17.71 21.23 7.82
CA TYR A 270 -17.07 20.54 6.69
C TYR A 270 -16.23 19.36 7.18
N MET A 271 -15.78 18.49 6.27
CA MET A 271 -14.89 17.38 6.62
C MET A 271 -13.45 17.88 6.75
N ASN A 272 -12.71 17.36 7.72
CA ASN A 272 -11.34 17.78 7.99
C ASN A 272 -10.48 16.61 8.47
N ILE A 273 -9.16 16.80 8.49
CA ILE A 273 -8.24 15.84 9.11
C ILE A 273 -8.51 15.82 10.63
N PRO A 274 -8.55 14.64 11.28
CA PRO A 274 -8.70 14.55 12.73
C PRO A 274 -7.65 15.41 13.44
N ASP A 275 -8.09 16.32 14.31
CA ASP A 275 -7.25 17.30 15.02
C ASP A 275 -6.31 18.09 14.09
N GLY A 276 -6.80 18.41 12.88
CA GLY A 276 -5.98 18.96 11.81
C GLY A 276 -6.70 19.96 10.91
N GLU A 277 -6.00 20.36 9.85
CA GLU A 277 -6.53 21.21 8.79
C GLU A 277 -6.14 20.66 7.41
N LEU A 278 -7.09 20.67 6.47
CA LEU A 278 -6.82 20.45 5.05
C LEU A 278 -5.86 21.50 4.49
N PRO A 279 -5.20 21.23 3.34
CA PRO A 279 -4.38 22.23 2.67
C PRO A 279 -5.16 23.49 2.32
N LYS A 280 -4.47 24.61 2.09
CA LYS A 280 -5.11 25.87 1.66
C LYS A 280 -4.33 26.49 0.52
N PHE A 281 -4.98 27.16 -0.42
CA PHE A 281 -4.26 27.98 -1.39
C PHE A 281 -3.48 29.06 -0.63
N LYS A 282 -2.19 29.26 -0.95
CA LYS A 282 -1.37 30.29 -0.28
C LYS A 282 -1.91 31.69 -0.51
N GLU A 283 -2.38 31.96 -1.73
CA GLU A 283 -2.78 33.28 -2.17
C GLU A 283 -3.86 33.22 -3.27
N GLY A 284 -4.37 34.38 -3.65
CA GLY A 284 -5.40 34.53 -4.69
C GLY A 284 -6.83 34.31 -4.19
N PRO A 285 -7.82 34.38 -5.11
CA PRO A 285 -9.24 34.31 -4.74
C PRO A 285 -9.62 32.96 -4.12
N PHE A 286 -8.92 31.87 -4.49
CA PHE A 286 -9.17 30.53 -3.96
C PHE A 286 -8.70 30.34 -2.51
N ALA A 287 -7.80 31.18 -2.00
CA ALA A 287 -7.36 31.15 -0.60
C ALA A 287 -8.46 31.54 0.40
N LYS A 288 -9.54 32.19 -0.08
CA LYS A 288 -10.68 32.62 0.74
C LYS A 288 -11.79 31.56 0.83
N PHE A 289 -11.65 30.43 0.13
CA PHE A 289 -12.65 29.37 0.19
C PHE A 289 -12.63 28.67 1.55
N PRO A 290 -13.81 28.34 2.13
CA PRO A 290 -13.89 27.72 3.45
C PRO A 290 -13.50 26.24 3.44
N ASP A 291 -13.68 25.54 2.31
CA ASP A 291 -13.32 24.13 2.13
C ASP A 291 -12.31 24.00 0.98
N PHE A 292 -11.20 23.33 1.26
CA PHE A 292 -10.09 23.11 0.32
C PHE A 292 -10.52 22.34 -0.91
N ARG A 293 -11.30 21.26 -0.74
CA ARG A 293 -11.71 20.39 -1.84
C ARG A 293 -12.60 21.15 -2.81
N LEU A 294 -13.48 22.01 -2.28
CA LEU A 294 -14.29 22.92 -3.06
C LEU A 294 -13.42 23.94 -3.81
N ALA A 295 -12.45 24.56 -3.13
CA ALA A 295 -11.51 25.50 -3.73
C ALA A 295 -10.78 24.90 -4.94
N VAL A 296 -10.25 23.68 -4.79
CA VAL A 296 -9.58 22.94 -5.86
C VAL A 296 -10.55 22.63 -7.00
N ARG A 297 -11.76 22.12 -6.72
CA ARG A 297 -12.76 21.83 -7.75
C ARG A 297 -13.14 23.08 -8.56
N HIS A 298 -13.31 24.23 -7.91
CA HIS A 298 -13.54 25.49 -8.61
C HIS A 298 -12.34 25.95 -9.43
N TRP A 299 -11.12 25.79 -8.90
CA TRP A 299 -9.90 26.09 -9.65
C TRP A 299 -9.81 25.23 -10.91
N MET A 300 -10.10 23.93 -10.82
CA MET A 300 -10.10 23.02 -11.96
C MET A 300 -11.15 23.42 -13.01
N ALA A 301 -12.37 23.74 -12.59
CA ALA A 301 -13.43 24.17 -13.50
C ALA A 301 -13.09 25.45 -14.29
N TYR A 302 -12.22 26.30 -13.73
CA TYR A 302 -11.74 27.50 -14.40
C TYR A 302 -10.53 27.23 -15.31
N ASN A 303 -9.64 26.30 -14.93
CA ASN A 303 -8.32 26.14 -15.56
C ASN A 303 -8.17 24.91 -16.46
N ALA A 304 -9.08 23.92 -16.39
CA ALA A 304 -8.97 22.66 -17.12
C ALA A 304 -8.84 22.87 -18.63
N GLY A 305 -9.63 23.76 -19.23
CA GLY A 305 -9.54 24.04 -20.68
C GLY A 305 -8.34 24.90 -21.10
N LEU A 306 -7.62 25.55 -20.17
CA LEU A 306 -6.61 26.54 -20.50
C LEU A 306 -5.26 25.90 -20.86
N GLY A 307 -4.75 26.24 -22.04
CA GLY A 307 -3.38 25.89 -22.46
C GLY A 307 -3.19 24.47 -22.98
N ASN A 308 -4.27 23.68 -23.13
CA ASN A 308 -4.19 22.36 -23.74
C ASN A 308 -4.20 22.46 -25.27
N GLN A 309 -3.39 21.61 -25.91
CA GLN A 309 -3.37 21.45 -27.36
C GLN A 309 -4.39 20.37 -27.75
N GLY A 310 -5.20 20.61 -28.77
CA GLY A 310 -6.04 19.56 -29.38
C GLY A 310 -7.49 19.43 -28.91
N ASN A 311 -8.07 20.44 -28.27
CA ASN A 311 -9.49 20.48 -27.84
C ASN A 311 -9.98 19.15 -27.21
N PRO A 312 -9.32 18.67 -26.15
CA PRO A 312 -9.76 17.45 -25.47
C PRO A 312 -11.18 17.64 -24.92
N GLU A 313 -12.03 16.64 -25.07
CA GLU A 313 -13.41 16.65 -24.57
C GLU A 313 -13.68 15.38 -23.76
N GLY A 314 -14.31 15.53 -22.61
CA GLY A 314 -14.68 14.40 -21.75
C GLY A 314 -14.42 14.62 -20.27
N ASN A 315 -14.67 13.57 -19.49
CA ASN A 315 -14.47 13.56 -18.05
C ASN A 315 -13.30 12.67 -17.68
N VAL A 316 -12.44 13.16 -16.80
CA VAL A 316 -11.27 12.45 -16.31
C VAL A 316 -11.13 12.70 -14.82
N SER A 317 -10.94 11.62 -14.07
CA SER A 317 -10.72 11.65 -12.63
C SER A 317 -9.23 11.55 -12.36
N VAL A 318 -8.68 12.52 -11.64
CA VAL A 318 -7.25 12.57 -11.32
C VAL A 318 -7.07 12.65 -9.82
N SER A 319 -6.30 11.73 -9.25
CA SER A 319 -5.78 11.86 -7.90
C SER A 319 -4.47 12.62 -7.90
N PHE A 320 -4.21 13.40 -6.86
CA PHE A 320 -2.91 14.04 -6.64
C PHE A 320 -2.68 14.27 -5.15
N THR A 321 -1.42 14.41 -4.75
CA THR A 321 -1.01 14.66 -3.37
C THR A 321 -0.44 16.06 -3.21
N VAL A 322 -0.97 16.84 -2.27
CA VAL A 322 -0.30 18.02 -1.74
C VAL A 322 0.71 17.55 -0.70
N GLY A 323 2.00 17.75 -0.95
CA GLY A 323 3.07 17.38 -0.04
C GLY A 323 3.17 18.30 1.19
N LYS A 324 4.02 17.91 2.16
CA LYS A 324 4.36 18.71 3.35
C LYS A 324 5.04 20.05 3.00
N ASP A 325 5.61 20.14 1.80
CA ASP A 325 6.18 21.36 1.21
C ASP A 325 5.12 22.24 0.54
N GLY A 326 3.86 21.81 0.52
CA GLY A 326 2.76 22.51 -0.10
C GLY A 326 2.67 22.33 -1.61
N LYS A 327 3.48 21.46 -2.23
CA LYS A 327 3.46 21.27 -3.68
C LYS A 327 2.55 20.12 -4.09
N ALA A 328 1.81 20.29 -5.18
CA ALA A 328 1.09 19.19 -5.82
C ALA A 328 2.08 18.24 -6.50
N LYS A 329 1.96 16.94 -6.24
CA LYS A 329 2.76 15.86 -6.83
C LYS A 329 1.93 14.59 -6.96
N ASP A 330 2.54 13.56 -7.55
CA ASP A 330 1.97 12.21 -7.65
C ASP A 330 0.61 12.19 -8.34
N ALA A 331 0.44 13.03 -9.37
CA ALA A 331 -0.78 13.10 -10.15
C ALA A 331 -1.00 11.82 -10.96
N LYS A 332 -2.19 11.20 -10.84
CA LYS A 332 -2.53 9.94 -11.51
C LYS A 332 -3.95 9.95 -12.03
N VAL A 333 -4.15 9.50 -13.27
CA VAL A 333 -5.49 9.29 -13.83
C VAL A 333 -6.10 8.00 -13.27
N GLU A 334 -7.24 8.12 -12.60
CA GLU A 334 -7.91 7.02 -11.91
C GLU A 334 -8.83 6.22 -12.84
N ASN A 335 -9.44 6.85 -13.84
CA ASN A 335 -10.34 6.22 -14.82
C ASN A 335 -9.65 6.04 -16.19
N ARG A 336 -8.37 5.64 -16.18
CA ARG A 336 -7.53 5.60 -17.38
C ARG A 336 -8.11 4.75 -18.52
N GLU A 337 -8.83 3.69 -18.19
CA GLU A 337 -9.40 2.72 -19.14
C GLU A 337 -10.44 3.32 -20.08
N THR A 338 -11.14 4.35 -19.61
CA THR A 338 -12.21 5.03 -20.34
C THR A 338 -11.78 6.43 -20.78
N THR A 339 -10.49 6.76 -20.63
CA THR A 339 -9.92 8.08 -20.89
C THR A 339 -8.98 8.00 -22.09
N SER A 340 -9.14 8.89 -23.07
CA SER A 340 -8.22 8.96 -24.22
C SER A 340 -6.84 9.48 -23.79
N SER A 341 -5.80 9.15 -24.54
CA SER A 341 -4.44 9.60 -24.22
C SER A 341 -4.30 11.14 -24.23
N GLU A 342 -5.03 11.83 -25.11
CA GLU A 342 -5.06 13.29 -25.16
C GLU A 342 -5.70 13.89 -23.90
N LEU A 343 -6.79 13.27 -23.42
CA LEU A 343 -7.49 13.69 -22.21
C LEU A 343 -6.65 13.43 -20.96
N GLU A 344 -5.94 12.29 -20.89
CA GLU A 344 -4.99 11.97 -19.83
C GLU A 344 -3.86 13.02 -19.75
N VAL A 345 -3.23 13.34 -20.89
CA VAL A 345 -2.16 14.35 -20.95
C VAL A 345 -2.67 15.72 -20.49
N ALA A 346 -3.83 16.15 -20.97
CA ALA A 346 -4.43 17.44 -20.60
C ALA A 346 -4.79 17.52 -19.11
N ALA A 347 -5.25 16.42 -18.52
CA ALA A 347 -5.59 16.34 -17.11
C ALA A 347 -4.34 16.44 -16.22
N LEU A 348 -3.31 15.64 -16.51
CA LEU A 348 -2.06 15.67 -15.77
C LEU A 348 -1.36 17.03 -15.89
N TYR A 349 -1.38 17.63 -17.09
CA TYR A 349 -0.87 18.98 -17.31
C TYR A 349 -1.63 20.04 -16.50
N THR A 350 -2.95 19.87 -16.31
CA THR A 350 -3.74 20.77 -15.47
C THR A 350 -3.36 20.68 -14.00
N ILE A 351 -3.14 19.47 -13.47
CA ILE A 351 -2.67 19.29 -12.09
C ILE A 351 -1.29 19.92 -11.88
N GLN A 352 -0.37 19.78 -12.84
CA GLN A 352 0.97 20.36 -12.76
C GLN A 352 0.97 21.89 -12.63
N ARG A 353 -0.10 22.56 -13.07
CA ARG A 353 -0.26 24.02 -12.99
C ARG A 353 -0.89 24.51 -11.69
N LEU A 354 -1.23 23.60 -10.77
CA LEU A 354 -1.72 24.01 -9.45
C LEU A 354 -0.68 24.90 -8.76
N PRO A 355 -1.11 26.02 -8.15
CA PRO A 355 -0.22 26.86 -7.36
C PRO A 355 0.23 26.11 -6.09
N GLU A 356 1.24 26.64 -5.41
CA GLU A 356 1.65 26.12 -4.13
C GLU A 356 0.57 26.36 -3.05
N PHE A 357 0.45 25.38 -2.16
CA PHE A 357 -0.48 25.36 -1.04
C PHE A 357 0.23 25.60 0.29
N ILE A 358 -0.50 26.07 1.28
CA ILE A 358 -0.20 25.80 2.68
C ILE A 358 -0.51 24.30 2.87
N PRO A 359 0.44 23.49 3.35
CA PRO A 359 0.24 22.05 3.48
C PRO A 359 -0.88 21.74 4.48
N ALA A 360 -1.41 20.54 4.41
CA ALA A 360 -2.31 20.04 5.45
C ALA A 360 -1.56 19.96 6.79
N THR A 361 -2.30 19.96 7.89
CA THR A 361 -1.73 19.74 9.22
C THR A 361 -2.51 18.68 9.99
N GLN A 362 -1.80 17.92 10.82
CA GLN A 362 -2.39 17.09 11.88
C GLN A 362 -1.64 17.41 13.18
N ASN A 363 -2.36 17.73 14.26
CA ASN A 363 -1.75 18.14 15.52
C ASN A 363 -0.73 19.29 15.36
N GLY A 364 -1.01 20.22 14.44
CA GLY A 364 -0.14 21.36 14.12
C GLY A 364 1.13 21.02 13.31
N LYS A 365 1.35 19.76 12.93
CA LYS A 365 2.50 19.35 12.09
C LYS A 365 2.09 19.23 10.62
N PRO A 366 2.92 19.69 9.66
CA PRO A 366 2.64 19.52 8.23
C PRO A 366 2.53 18.06 7.85
N VAL A 367 1.44 17.68 7.19
CA VAL A 367 1.19 16.35 6.63
C VAL A 367 0.85 16.49 5.15
N ALA A 368 1.09 15.42 4.39
CA ALA A 368 0.62 15.30 3.01
C ALA A 368 -0.88 14.98 2.97
N PHE A 369 -1.56 15.45 1.93
CA PHE A 369 -2.97 15.17 1.71
C PHE A 369 -3.23 14.80 0.24
N ARG A 370 -3.84 13.64 -0.01
CA ARG A 370 -4.26 13.17 -1.32
C ARG A 370 -5.75 13.40 -1.51
N MET A 371 -6.11 13.92 -2.68
CA MET A 371 -7.50 14.03 -3.07
C MET A 371 -7.68 13.61 -4.52
N THR A 372 -8.92 13.24 -4.85
CA THR A 372 -9.32 12.92 -6.22
C THR A 372 -10.26 14.00 -6.73
N VAL A 373 -9.97 14.51 -7.92
CA VAL A 373 -10.78 15.54 -8.56
C VAL A 373 -11.22 15.09 -9.94
N ALA A 374 -12.51 15.28 -10.23
CA ALA A 374 -13.03 15.12 -11.58
C ALA A 374 -12.81 16.42 -12.37
N LEU A 375 -12.10 16.31 -13.49
CA LEU A 375 -11.95 17.37 -14.48
C LEU A 375 -12.91 17.10 -15.63
N ARG A 376 -13.63 18.13 -16.03
CA ARG A 376 -14.49 18.13 -17.22
C ARG A 376 -13.89 19.07 -18.25
N PHE A 377 -13.60 18.53 -19.41
CA PHE A 377 -13.13 19.27 -20.56
C PHE A 377 -14.29 19.41 -21.54
N GLU A 378 -14.64 20.66 -21.85
CA GLU A 378 -15.72 21.02 -22.78
C GLU A 378 -15.13 21.92 -23.86
N ASN A 379 -15.64 21.78 -25.09
CA ASN A 379 -15.44 22.79 -26.12
C ASN A 379 -16.13 24.08 -25.67
N ARG A 380 -15.34 25.12 -25.34
CA ARG A 380 -15.85 26.46 -25.01
C ARG A 380 -15.69 27.42 -26.19
#